data_AF-A0AAD8YZL3-F1
#
_entry.id   AF-A0AAD8YZL3-F1
#
_cell.length_a   1.000
_cell.length_b   1.000
_cell.length_c   1.000
_cell.angle_alpha   90.00
_cell.angle_beta   90.00
_cell.angle_gamma   90.00
#
_symmetry.space_group_name_H-M   'P 1'
#
loop_
_entity.id
_entity.type
_entity.pdbx_description
1 polymer ?
#
loop_
_entity_poly.entity_id
_entity_poly.type
_entity_poly.pdbx_seq_one_letter_code
_entity_poly.pdbx_strand_id
1 'polypeptide(L)'
;MAQQSGGAEPSDCKSSRLESERSTNTVSSFKPSVQPCVKDELPSYRFEEAGSRLFNYRSTHHLTTNGFYEFLNWFDERAWYPLGRIVGGTVYPGLMLTAGVIHYILNLLHITVHIRDVCVFLAPVFSGLTAISTFLLTRALWSQGAGLLAACFIAIVPGYISRSVAGSFDNEGIAIFALQFTYYLWLQGANEGSTAVE
;
A
#
# COMPACT_ATOMS: atom_id res chain seq x y z
N MET A 1 -58.60 -6.65 11.75
CA MET A 1 -57.97 -6.47 10.42
C MET A 1 -56.50 -6.17 10.66
N ALA A 2 -55.64 -7.07 10.20
CA ALA A 2 -54.21 -7.08 10.45
C ALA A 2 -53.45 -6.07 9.57
N GLN A 3 -52.39 -5.44 10.09
CA GLN A 3 -51.01 -5.66 9.63
C GLN A 3 -50.00 -4.92 10.53
N GLN A 4 -49.04 -5.70 11.05
CA GLN A 4 -47.81 -5.30 11.73
C GLN A 4 -46.63 -5.32 10.73
N SER A 5 -45.63 -4.47 10.93
CA SER A 5 -44.20 -4.78 10.70
C SER A 5 -43.38 -3.78 11.52
N GLY A 6 -42.68 -4.11 12.62
CA GLY A 6 -42.05 -5.37 12.99
C GLY A 6 -40.58 -5.31 12.58
N GLY A 7 -39.70 -4.96 13.52
CA GLY A 7 -38.25 -4.87 13.30
C GLY A 7 -37.63 -6.21 12.90
N ALA A 8 -36.55 -6.14 12.12
CA ALA A 8 -35.79 -7.31 11.70
C ALA A 8 -34.51 -7.43 12.53
N GLU A 9 -34.53 -8.31 13.52
CA GLU A 9 -33.35 -8.98 14.07
C GLU A 9 -32.85 -10.07 13.08
N PRO A 10 -31.56 -10.46 13.17
CA PRO A 10 -30.90 -11.27 12.15
C PRO A 10 -31.24 -12.76 12.28
N SER A 11 -31.51 -13.43 11.17
CA SER A 11 -31.78 -14.87 11.11
C SER A 11 -30.50 -15.69 10.87
N ASP A 12 -30.22 -16.56 11.83
CA ASP A 12 -29.18 -17.58 11.88
C ASP A 12 -29.06 -18.43 10.59
N CYS A 13 -27.82 -18.58 10.10
CA CYS A 13 -27.46 -19.57 9.09
C CYS A 13 -27.26 -20.94 9.77
N LYS A 14 -28.17 -21.88 9.49
CA LYS A 14 -28.13 -23.25 10.03
C LYS A 14 -26.81 -23.96 9.70
N SER A 15 -26.17 -24.45 10.76
CA SER A 15 -25.09 -25.44 10.76
C SER A 15 -25.49 -26.68 9.94
N SER A 16 -24.73 -26.97 8.87
CA SER A 16 -24.78 -28.27 8.19
C SER A 16 -23.66 -29.15 8.76
N ARG A 17 -24.10 -30.08 9.61
CA ARG A 17 -23.38 -31.18 10.21
C ARG A 17 -22.74 -32.05 9.10
N LEU A 18 -21.46 -32.39 9.29
CA LEU A 18 -20.73 -33.34 8.45
C LEU A 18 -21.37 -34.73 8.56
N GLU A 19 -21.99 -35.22 7.49
CA GLU A 19 -22.35 -36.63 7.34
C GLU A 19 -21.37 -37.32 6.39
N SER A 20 -20.73 -38.35 6.95
CA SER A 20 -19.80 -39.26 6.31
C SER A 20 -20.60 -40.29 5.51
N GLU A 21 -20.38 -40.38 4.19
CA GLU A 21 -20.61 -41.63 3.46
C GLU A 21 -19.47 -41.94 2.49
N ARG A 22 -19.11 -43.23 2.48
CA ARG A 22 -17.98 -43.87 1.82
C ARG A 22 -18.51 -44.73 0.66
N SER A 23 -17.72 -44.78 -0.42
CA SER A 23 -17.71 -45.76 -1.53
C SER A 23 -18.74 -45.61 -2.67
N THR A 24 -18.27 -45.32 -3.89
CA THR A 24 -18.07 -46.31 -4.98
C THR A 24 -17.63 -45.63 -6.29
N ASN A 25 -16.91 -46.39 -7.13
CA ASN A 25 -16.24 -46.02 -8.38
C ASN A 25 -17.16 -45.43 -9.48
N THR A 26 -16.61 -44.61 -10.39
CA THR A 26 -16.52 -44.80 -11.88
C THR A 26 -16.38 -43.44 -12.63
N VAL A 27 -15.59 -43.48 -13.70
CA VAL A 27 -15.16 -42.42 -14.65
C VAL A 27 -16.30 -41.60 -15.29
N SER A 28 -16.16 -40.27 -15.40
CA SER A 28 -16.18 -39.50 -16.67
C SER A 28 -16.32 -37.98 -16.45
N SER A 29 -15.67 -37.26 -17.34
CA SER A 29 -15.51 -35.81 -17.41
C SER A 29 -16.81 -35.04 -17.61
N PHE A 30 -17.05 -33.99 -16.81
CA PHE A 30 -17.74 -32.78 -17.27
C PHE A 30 -17.44 -31.63 -16.30
N LYS A 31 -16.72 -30.59 -16.76
CA LYS A 31 -16.69 -29.29 -16.07
C LYS A 31 -18.04 -28.61 -16.31
N PRO A 32 -18.61 -27.99 -15.27
CA PRO A 32 -19.13 -26.65 -15.42
C PRO A 32 -18.32 -25.70 -14.54
N SER A 33 -17.84 -24.63 -15.17
CA SER A 33 -17.36 -23.42 -14.53
C SER A 33 -18.42 -22.88 -13.57
N VAL A 34 -18.26 -23.17 -12.28
CA VAL A 34 -18.95 -22.47 -11.21
C VAL A 34 -17.90 -21.57 -10.58
N GLN A 35 -17.97 -20.27 -10.92
CA GLN A 35 -17.33 -19.25 -10.11
C GLN A 35 -17.79 -19.45 -8.68
N PRO A 36 -16.89 -19.62 -7.69
CA PRO A 36 -17.31 -19.49 -6.32
C PRO A 36 -17.88 -18.07 -6.17
N CYS A 37 -19.15 -17.97 -5.79
CA CYS A 37 -19.66 -16.80 -5.09
C CYS A 37 -18.81 -16.68 -3.84
N VAL A 38 -17.69 -15.95 -3.95
CA VAL A 38 -16.99 -15.41 -2.80
C VAL A 38 -18.00 -14.46 -2.18
N LYS A 39 -18.75 -14.98 -1.22
CA LYS A 39 -19.38 -14.13 -0.22
C LYS A 39 -18.21 -13.48 0.49
N ASP A 40 -17.89 -12.27 0.06
CA ASP A 40 -17.05 -11.35 0.81
C ASP A 40 -17.79 -10.96 2.09
N GLU A 41 -17.99 -11.93 2.99
CA GLU A 41 -18.02 -11.63 4.43
C GLU A 41 -16.57 -11.34 4.84
N LEU A 42 -16.05 -10.24 4.28
CA LEU A 42 -14.83 -9.64 4.78
C LEU A 42 -15.20 -9.12 6.17
N PRO A 43 -14.60 -9.68 7.23
CA PRO A 43 -14.97 -9.28 8.56
C PRO A 43 -14.63 -7.80 8.75
N SER A 44 -15.50 -7.10 9.49
CA SER A 44 -15.58 -5.65 9.62
C SER A 44 -14.27 -4.97 10.06
N TYR A 45 -13.30 -5.72 10.57
CA TYR A 45 -11.96 -5.25 10.95
C TYR A 45 -11.00 -5.02 9.77
N ARG A 46 -11.27 -5.53 8.56
CA ARG A 46 -10.44 -5.25 7.37
C ARG A 46 -10.81 -3.93 6.67
N PHE A 47 -11.99 -3.37 6.94
CA PHE A 47 -12.45 -2.13 6.30
C PHE A 47 -11.77 -0.88 6.86
N GLU A 48 -11.42 -0.85 8.14
CA GLU A 48 -10.71 0.27 8.78
C GLU A 48 -9.29 0.43 8.18
N GLU A 49 -8.60 -0.69 8.01
CA GLU A 49 -7.24 -0.75 7.49
C GLU A 49 -7.19 -0.55 5.96
N ALA A 50 -8.28 -0.84 5.24
CA ALA A 50 -8.42 -0.56 3.81
C ALA A 50 -8.77 0.90 3.51
N GLY A 51 -9.33 1.63 4.47
CA GLY A 51 -9.76 3.02 4.29
C GLY A 51 -8.61 3.96 3.92
N SER A 52 -7.49 3.90 4.65
CA SER A 52 -6.31 4.75 4.39
C SER A 52 -5.69 4.45 3.02
N ARG A 53 -5.46 3.17 2.73
CA ARG A 53 -4.88 2.68 1.46
C ARG A 53 -5.76 3.04 0.26
N LEU A 54 -7.07 2.85 0.37
CA LEU A 54 -8.01 3.20 -0.69
C LEU A 54 -8.07 4.73 -0.91
N PHE A 55 -8.01 5.52 0.16
CA PHE A 55 -7.94 6.97 0.07
C PHE A 55 -6.67 7.44 -0.66
N ASN A 56 -5.51 6.88 -0.31
CA ASN A 56 -4.23 7.18 -0.97
C ASN A 56 -4.28 6.83 -2.47
N TYR A 57 -4.83 5.66 -2.81
CA TYR A 57 -5.03 5.25 -4.21
C TYR A 57 -5.99 6.19 -4.95
N ARG A 58 -7.14 6.51 -4.37
CA ARG A 58 -8.13 7.42 -4.98
C ARG A 58 -7.55 8.81 -5.22
N SER A 59 -6.79 9.31 -4.26
CA SER A 59 -6.07 10.59 -4.36
C SER A 59 -5.04 10.57 -5.49
N THR A 60 -4.27 9.48 -5.61
CA THR A 60 -3.28 9.29 -6.68
C THR A 60 -3.94 9.17 -8.05
N HIS A 61 -5.08 8.48 -8.13
CA HIS A 61 -5.88 8.40 -9.36
C HIS A 61 -6.41 9.78 -9.77
N HIS A 62 -6.91 10.57 -8.81
CA HIS A 62 -7.35 11.95 -9.08
C HIS A 62 -6.20 12.82 -9.59
N LEU A 63 -5.03 12.76 -8.94
CA LEU A 63 -3.82 13.49 -9.36
C LEU A 63 -3.37 13.11 -10.77
N THR A 64 -3.43 11.82 -11.13
CA THR A 64 -3.02 11.34 -12.46
C THR A 64 -4.01 11.75 -13.55
N THR A 65 -5.30 11.85 -13.22
CA THR A 65 -6.36 12.13 -14.20
C THR A 65 -6.54 13.63 -14.44
N ASN A 66 -6.54 14.43 -13.36
CA ASN A 66 -6.85 15.86 -13.41
C ASN A 66 -5.60 16.75 -13.38
N GLY A 67 -4.44 16.18 -13.06
CA GLY A 67 -3.18 16.90 -12.94
C GLY A 67 -2.92 17.45 -11.54
N PHE A 68 -1.73 18.02 -11.37
CA PHE A 68 -1.20 18.43 -10.07
C PHE A 68 -1.91 19.67 -9.48
N TYR A 69 -2.19 20.69 -10.30
CA TYR A 69 -2.84 21.92 -9.83
C TYR A 69 -4.28 21.69 -9.36
N GLU A 70 -5.03 20.86 -10.09
CA GLU A 70 -6.39 20.45 -9.70
C GLU A 70 -6.37 19.62 -8.41
N PHE A 71 -5.38 18.74 -8.26
CA PHE A 71 -5.20 17.96 -7.04
C PHE A 71 -4.95 18.84 -5.80
N LEU A 72 -4.15 19.90 -5.92
CA LEU A 72 -3.88 20.83 -4.82
C LEU A 72 -5.12 21.64 -4.41
N ASN A 73 -6.03 21.92 -5.34
CA ASN A 73 -7.30 22.61 -5.08
C ASN A 73 -8.47 21.63 -4.89
N TRP A 74 -8.21 20.33 -4.75
CA TRP A 74 -9.25 19.32 -4.74
C TRP A 74 -10.09 19.37 -3.45
N PHE A 75 -11.39 19.58 -3.64
CA PHE A 75 -12.43 19.42 -2.62
C PHE A 75 -13.20 18.12 -2.86
N ASP A 76 -13.22 17.25 -1.84
CA ASP A 76 -13.91 15.97 -1.90
C ASP A 76 -15.25 16.07 -1.16
N GLU A 77 -16.33 16.28 -1.92
CA GLU A 77 -17.71 16.32 -1.43
C GLU A 77 -18.23 14.95 -0.98
N ARG A 78 -17.59 13.86 -1.42
CA ARG A 78 -18.03 12.49 -1.12
C ARG A 78 -17.54 12.02 0.24
N ALA A 79 -16.58 12.72 0.84
CA ALA A 79 -16.10 12.46 2.17
C ALA A 79 -16.81 13.38 3.17
N TRP A 80 -17.06 12.90 4.39
CA TRP A 80 -17.61 13.73 5.49
C TRP A 80 -18.92 14.46 5.14
N TYR A 81 -19.92 13.73 4.68
CA TYR A 81 -21.25 14.31 4.47
C TYR A 81 -21.80 14.89 5.80
N PRO A 82 -22.32 16.14 5.84
CA PRO A 82 -22.56 17.06 4.73
C PRO A 82 -21.47 18.13 4.48
N LEU A 83 -20.36 18.11 5.22
CA LEU A 83 -19.34 19.16 5.21
C LEU A 83 -18.36 19.08 4.03
N GLY A 84 -18.06 17.87 3.53
CA GLY A 84 -16.98 17.67 2.57
C GLY A 84 -15.59 17.71 3.23
N ARG A 85 -14.53 17.42 2.46
CA ARG A 85 -13.13 17.55 2.90
C ARG A 85 -12.28 18.26 1.84
N ILE A 86 -11.56 19.30 2.25
CA ILE A 86 -10.49 19.90 1.42
C ILE A 86 -9.28 18.96 1.47
N VAL A 87 -9.01 18.24 0.39
CA VAL A 87 -7.96 17.21 0.37
C VAL A 87 -6.58 17.83 0.15
N GLY A 88 -6.47 18.79 -0.78
CA GLY A 88 -5.17 19.33 -1.18
C GLY A 88 -4.38 20.01 -0.05
N GLY A 89 -5.06 20.55 0.97
CA GLY A 89 -4.43 21.16 2.15
C GLY A 89 -4.35 20.27 3.40
N THR A 90 -4.96 19.08 3.40
CA THR A 90 -5.05 18.21 4.60
C THR A 90 -4.32 16.89 4.45
N VAL A 91 -3.54 16.72 3.38
CA VAL A 91 -2.86 15.47 3.03
C VAL A 91 -1.42 15.75 2.61
N TYR A 92 -0.51 14.86 2.98
CA TYR A 92 0.87 14.90 2.50
C TYR A 92 0.93 14.40 1.04
N PRO A 93 1.23 15.26 0.05
CA PRO A 93 1.14 14.88 -1.36
C PRO A 93 2.31 14.00 -1.84
N GLY A 94 3.32 13.75 -1.00
CA GLY A 94 4.57 13.09 -1.40
C GLY A 94 4.38 11.68 -1.96
N LEU A 95 3.51 10.88 -1.35
CA LEU A 95 3.21 9.53 -1.83
C LEU A 95 2.48 9.56 -3.19
N MET A 96 1.49 10.44 -3.35
CA MET A 96 0.72 10.57 -4.59
C MET A 96 1.59 11.10 -5.73
N LEU A 97 2.44 12.09 -5.45
CA LEU A 97 3.37 12.66 -6.41
C LEU A 97 4.38 11.63 -6.89
N THR A 98 4.99 10.86 -5.99
CA THR A 98 5.98 9.85 -6.38
C THR A 98 5.37 8.76 -7.26
N ALA A 99 4.18 8.27 -6.92
CA ALA A 99 3.44 7.33 -7.77
C ALA A 99 3.05 7.94 -9.13
N GLY A 100 2.56 9.19 -9.15
CA GLY A 100 2.19 9.91 -10.37
C GLY A 100 3.38 10.16 -11.30
N VAL A 101 4.54 10.53 -10.74
CA VAL A 101 5.80 10.74 -11.49
C VAL A 101 6.30 9.42 -12.08
N ILE A 102 6.30 8.32 -11.31
CA ILE A 102 6.68 7.00 -11.83
C ILE A 102 5.76 6.58 -12.98
N HIS A 103 4.45 6.76 -12.83
CA HIS A 103 3.48 6.49 -13.89
C HIS A 103 3.72 7.37 -15.13
N TYR A 104 4.02 8.65 -14.95
CA TYR A 104 4.35 9.57 -16.05
C TYR A 104 5.61 9.13 -16.81
N ILE A 105 6.68 8.78 -16.08
CA ILE A 105 7.94 8.29 -16.68
C ILE A 105 7.72 6.99 -17.45
N LEU A 106 6.95 6.04 -16.89
CA LEU A 106 6.65 4.77 -17.56
C LEU A 106 5.87 4.98 -18.87
N ASN A 107 4.88 5.89 -18.85
CA ASN A 107 4.13 6.23 -20.06
C ASN A 107 5.00 6.96 -21.09
N LEU A 108 5.95 7.80 -20.65
CA LEU A 108 6.92 8.45 -21.54
C LEU A 108 7.82 7.42 -22.27
N LEU A 109 8.15 6.32 -21.59
CA LEU A 109 8.87 5.19 -22.16
C LEU A 109 8.00 4.24 -23.00
N HIS A 110 6.74 4.62 -23.29
CA HIS A 110 5.75 3.83 -24.03
C HIS A 110 5.38 2.49 -23.36
N ILE A 111 5.57 2.37 -22.05
CA ILE A 111 5.12 1.21 -21.27
C ILE A 111 3.77 1.58 -20.66
N THR A 112 2.68 1.15 -21.30
CA THR A 112 1.32 1.46 -20.86
C THR A 112 0.94 0.62 -19.64
N VAL A 113 1.21 1.16 -18.44
CA VAL A 113 0.91 0.52 -17.15
C VAL A 113 -0.24 1.25 -16.49
N HIS A 114 -1.19 0.51 -15.90
CA HIS A 114 -2.26 1.13 -15.12
C HIS A 114 -1.74 1.68 -13.79
N ILE A 115 -2.29 2.81 -13.34
CA ILE A 115 -1.90 3.45 -12.06
C ILE A 115 -2.00 2.51 -10.85
N ARG A 116 -2.92 1.54 -10.90
CA ARG A 116 -3.07 0.52 -9.84
C ARG A 116 -1.83 -0.34 -9.69
N ASP A 117 -1.23 -0.78 -10.78
CA ASP A 117 -0.06 -1.64 -10.75
C ASP A 117 1.13 -0.88 -10.18
N VAL A 118 1.29 0.39 -10.57
CA VAL A 118 2.30 1.29 -10.00
C VAL A 118 2.12 1.43 -8.49
N CYS A 119 0.90 1.69 -8.00
CA CYS A 119 0.63 1.79 -6.56
C CYS A 119 0.91 0.49 -5.80
N VAL A 120 0.64 -0.68 -6.40
CA VAL A 120 0.86 -2.00 -5.77
C VAL A 120 2.36 -2.30 -5.66
N PHE A 121 3.14 -1.99 -6.69
CA PHE A 121 4.59 -2.27 -6.73
C PHE A 121 5.46 -1.17 -6.13
N LEU A 122 4.89 -0.02 -5.76
CA LEU A 122 5.62 1.08 -5.15
C LEU A 122 6.36 0.63 -3.87
N ALA A 123 5.64 -0.02 -2.94
CA ALA A 123 6.20 -0.39 -1.63
C ALA A 123 7.41 -1.35 -1.73
N PRO A 124 7.37 -2.44 -2.53
CA PRO A 124 8.54 -3.30 -2.76
C PRO A 124 9.74 -2.57 -3.39
N VAL A 125 9.50 -1.67 -4.35
CA VAL A 125 10.58 -0.90 -4.99
C VAL A 125 11.30 -0.02 -3.96
N PHE A 126 10.56 0.72 -3.15
CA PHE A 126 11.15 1.53 -2.07
C PHE A 126 11.79 0.68 -0.97
N SER A 127 11.31 -0.53 -0.71
CA SER A 127 11.96 -1.48 0.20
C SER A 127 13.37 -1.86 -0.27
N GLY A 128 13.56 -2.11 -1.56
CA GLY A 128 14.88 -2.33 -2.15
C GLY A 128 15.80 -1.10 -2.04
N LEU A 129 15.25 0.10 -2.29
CA LEU A 129 15.99 1.35 -2.12
C LEU A 129 16.40 1.60 -0.67
N THR A 130 15.56 1.23 0.30
CA THR A 130 15.90 1.30 1.73
C THR A 130 17.09 0.41 2.05
N ALA A 131 17.15 -0.82 1.52
CA ALA A 131 18.30 -1.70 1.75
C ALA A 131 19.62 -1.08 1.22
N ILE A 132 19.57 -0.41 0.06
CA ILE A 132 20.71 0.33 -0.49
C ILE A 132 21.07 1.52 0.40
N SER A 133 20.09 2.27 0.88
CA SER A 133 20.33 3.41 1.78
C SER A 133 20.92 2.96 3.13
N THR A 134 20.47 1.84 3.68
CA THR A 134 21.04 1.25 4.91
C THR A 134 22.48 0.81 4.68
N PHE A 135 22.79 0.21 3.53
CA PHE A 135 24.17 -0.11 3.15
C PHE A 135 25.07 1.14 3.15
N LEU A 136 24.63 2.22 2.49
CA LEU A 136 25.41 3.47 2.41
C LEU A 136 25.62 4.09 3.79
N LEU A 137 24.58 4.11 4.63
CA LEU A 137 24.64 4.64 5.98
C LEU A 137 25.64 3.87 6.85
N THR A 138 25.52 2.55 6.91
CA THR A 138 26.39 1.71 7.76
C THR A 138 27.82 1.69 7.23
N ARG A 139 28.01 1.78 5.91
CA ARG A 139 29.35 1.92 5.31
C ARG A 139 30.03 3.22 5.76
N ALA A 140 29.29 4.32 5.92
CA ALA A 140 29.85 5.58 6.40
C ALA A 140 30.30 5.55 7.87
N LEU A 141 29.70 4.66 8.69
CA LEU A 141 29.99 4.56 10.12
C LEU A 141 31.15 3.60 10.45
N TRP A 142 31.32 2.53 9.68
CA TRP A 142 32.23 1.45 10.06
C TRP A 142 33.05 0.92 8.88
N SER A 143 32.53 -0.07 8.16
CA SER A 143 33.22 -0.73 7.06
C SER A 143 32.22 -1.29 6.06
N GLN A 144 32.70 -1.61 4.86
CA GLN A 144 31.87 -2.13 3.78
C GLN A 144 31.21 -3.49 4.14
N GLY A 145 31.91 -4.34 4.89
CA GLY A 145 31.36 -5.63 5.34
C GLY A 145 30.19 -5.48 6.32
N ALA A 146 30.29 -4.54 7.27
CA ALA A 146 29.19 -4.22 8.17
C ALA A 146 27.98 -3.67 7.41
N GLY A 147 28.22 -2.86 6.36
CA GLY A 147 27.16 -2.32 5.51
C GLY A 147 26.38 -3.40 4.75
N LEU A 148 27.06 -4.39 4.18
CA LEU A 148 26.42 -5.50 3.49
C LEU A 148 25.56 -6.34 4.46
N LEU A 149 26.08 -6.61 5.65
CA LEU A 149 25.35 -7.35 6.67
C LEU A 149 24.09 -6.59 7.12
N ALA A 150 24.19 -5.28 7.34
CA ALA A 150 23.06 -4.44 7.70
C ALA A 150 21.98 -4.40 6.60
N ALA A 151 22.40 -4.32 5.34
CA ALA A 151 21.49 -4.36 4.18
C ALA A 151 20.74 -5.70 4.08
N CYS A 152 21.41 -6.82 4.33
CA CYS A 152 20.78 -8.13 4.36
C CYS A 152 19.75 -8.23 5.51
N PHE A 153 20.04 -7.67 6.69
CA PHE A 153 19.11 -7.72 7.81
C PHE A 153 17.85 -6.89 7.59
N ILE A 154 17.97 -5.65 7.08
CA ILE A 154 16.79 -4.81 6.80
C ILE A 154 15.91 -5.41 5.68
N ALA A 155 16.50 -6.15 4.74
CA ALA A 155 15.76 -6.79 3.65
C ALA A 155 14.83 -7.92 4.13
N ILE A 156 15.18 -8.63 5.21
CA ILE A 156 14.42 -9.78 5.72
C ILE A 156 13.65 -9.49 7.01
N VAL A 157 13.78 -8.30 7.60
CA VAL A 157 13.19 -8.02 8.90
C VAL A 157 11.65 -8.00 8.81
N PRO A 158 10.93 -8.86 9.56
CA PRO A 158 9.47 -9.00 9.41
C PRO A 158 8.72 -7.71 9.78
N GLY A 159 9.28 -6.88 10.66
CA GLY A 159 8.69 -5.61 11.06
C GLY A 159 8.67 -4.55 9.96
N TYR A 160 9.60 -4.62 8.99
CA TYR A 160 9.57 -3.75 7.82
C TYR A 160 8.69 -4.34 6.72
N ILE A 161 8.81 -5.65 6.48
CA ILE A 161 8.02 -6.37 5.47
C ILE A 161 6.51 -6.22 5.70
N SER A 162 6.05 -6.24 6.95
CA SER A 162 4.62 -6.09 7.27
C SER A 162 4.02 -4.77 6.80
N ARG A 163 4.85 -3.71 6.67
CA ARG A 163 4.44 -2.38 6.23
C ARG A 163 4.73 -2.12 4.75
N SER A 164 5.72 -2.80 4.18
CA SER A 164 6.17 -2.64 2.79
C SER A 164 5.78 -3.79 1.86
N VAL A 165 4.72 -4.54 2.19
CA VAL A 165 4.22 -5.62 1.34
C VAL A 165 3.59 -5.07 0.05
N ALA A 166 3.67 -5.83 -1.04
CA ALA A 166 3.00 -5.46 -2.29
C ALA A 166 1.49 -5.22 -2.06
N GLY A 167 0.99 -4.09 -2.52
CA GLY A 167 -0.39 -3.65 -2.28
C GLY A 167 -0.61 -2.83 -1.01
N SER A 168 0.39 -2.72 -0.13
CA SER A 168 0.37 -1.80 1.02
C SER A 168 0.78 -0.39 0.57
N PHE A 169 -0.17 0.33 -0.04
CA PHE A 169 0.04 1.70 -0.51
C PHE A 169 -0.18 2.71 0.63
N ASP A 170 0.77 2.76 1.55
CA ASP A 170 0.78 3.67 2.68
C ASP A 170 2.07 4.50 2.76
N ASN A 171 2.03 5.60 3.51
CA ASN A 171 3.13 6.56 3.64
C ASN A 171 4.34 5.99 4.39
N GLU A 172 4.16 4.92 5.17
CA GLU A 172 5.22 4.30 5.97
C GLU A 172 6.37 3.77 5.11
N GLY A 173 6.05 3.15 3.95
CA GLY A 173 7.05 2.53 3.08
C GLY A 173 8.06 3.55 2.53
N ILE A 174 7.58 4.71 2.10
CA ILE A 174 8.42 5.80 1.59
C ILE A 174 9.08 6.60 2.71
N ALA A 175 8.42 6.74 3.87
CA ALA A 175 8.95 7.45 5.01
C ALA A 175 10.22 6.79 5.58
N ILE A 176 10.24 5.44 5.65
CA ILE A 176 11.41 4.70 6.15
C ILE A 176 12.62 4.88 5.22
N PHE A 177 12.40 4.84 3.90
CA PHE A 177 13.44 5.15 2.93
C PHE A 177 13.99 6.57 3.12
N ALA A 178 13.10 7.57 3.15
CA ALA A 178 13.47 8.97 3.29
C ALA A 178 14.24 9.24 4.61
N LEU A 179 13.82 8.61 5.71
CA LEU A 179 14.50 8.70 7.00
C LEU A 179 15.92 8.13 6.94
N GLN A 180 16.10 6.95 6.34
CA GLN A 180 17.42 6.33 6.25
C GLN A 180 18.38 7.13 5.35
N PHE A 181 17.85 7.65 4.24
CA PHE A 181 18.61 8.47 3.31
C PHE A 181 18.97 9.84 3.92
N THR A 182 18.06 10.45 4.67
CA THR A 182 18.33 11.71 5.39
C THR A 182 19.42 11.52 6.45
N TYR A 183 19.41 10.43 7.20
CA TYR A 183 20.50 10.14 8.15
C TYR A 183 21.83 9.92 7.45
N TYR A 184 21.83 9.29 6.27
CA TYR A 184 23.05 9.14 5.49
C TYR A 184 23.60 10.50 5.05
N LEU A 185 22.77 11.36 4.46
CA LEU A 185 23.16 12.71 4.05
C LEU A 185 23.61 13.56 5.24
N TRP A 186 22.94 13.43 6.39
CA TRP A 186 23.32 14.12 7.63
C TRP A 186 24.73 13.71 8.09
N LEU A 187 25.03 12.42 8.12
CA LEU A 187 26.37 11.95 8.49
C LEU A 187 27.43 12.42 7.49
N GLN A 188 27.13 12.38 6.18
CA GLN A 188 28.04 12.91 5.17
C GLN A 188 28.30 14.41 5.39
N GLY A 189 27.25 15.20 5.58
CA GLY A 189 27.35 16.63 5.85
C GLY A 189 28.08 16.94 7.15
N ALA A 190 27.90 16.16 8.20
CA ALA A 190 28.62 16.32 9.46
C ALA A 190 30.12 15.98 9.34
N ASN A 191 30.45 14.94 8.56
CA ASN A 191 31.83 14.53 8.34
C ASN A 191 32.58 15.50 7.39
N GLU A 192 31.91 16.01 6.36
CA GLU A 192 32.48 16.95 5.38
C GLU A 192 32.46 18.41 5.89
N GLY A 193 31.49 18.77 6.74
CA GLY A 193 31.38 20.10 7.35
C GLY A 193 32.44 20.41 8.41
N SER A 194 33.22 19.42 8.86
CA SER A 194 34.35 19.61 9.78
C SER A 194 35.66 19.99 9.07
N THR A 195 35.74 19.92 7.74
CA THR A 195 36.97 20.23 6.98
C THR A 195 36.86 21.53 6.16
N ALA A 196 35.74 22.25 6.24
CA ALA A 196 35.52 23.54 5.56
C ALA A 196 35.64 24.77 6.49
N VAL A 197 36.09 24.57 7.73
CA VAL A 197 36.49 25.62 8.68
C VAL A 197 37.94 25.36 9.10
N GLU A 198 38.87 25.48 8.17
CA GLU A 198 40.28 25.79 8.46
C GLU A 198 40.91 26.51 7.25
#